data_AF-U6D6G3-F1
#
_entry.id   AF-U6D6G3-F1
#
_cell.length_a   1.000
_cell.length_b   1.000
_cell.length_c   1.000
_cell.angle_alpha   90.00
_cell.angle_beta   90.00
_cell.angle_gamma   90.00
#
_symmetry.space_group_name_H-M   'P 1'
#
loop_
_entity.id
_entity.type
_entity.pdbx_description
1 polymer ?
#
loop_
_entity_poly.entity_id
_entity_poly.type
_entity_poly.pdbx_seq_one_letter_code
_entity_poly.pdbx_strand_id
1 'polypeptide(L)'
;TLRLLLPEAVGGIMFAGGLLGYIIYDMIHYYLHFGSPHKGSYLYNMKTYHAKHHFAHQKSGYGISSKLWDHFFHTLIPEEPHPKMQ
;
A
#
# COMPACT_ATOMS: atom_id res chain seq x y z
N THR A 1 4.96 15.29 -27.08
CA THR A 1 3.90 14.80 -26.17
C THR A 1 4.38 13.96 -24.98
N LEU A 2 5.61 13.44 -24.91
CA LEU A 2 6.26 13.12 -23.61
C LEU A 2 7.80 13.11 -23.76
N ARG A 3 8.28 12.65 -24.93
CA ARG A 3 9.67 12.77 -25.43
C ARG A 3 10.25 14.20 -25.44
N LEU A 4 9.42 15.23 -25.34
CA LEU A 4 9.85 16.64 -25.40
C LEU A 4 10.12 17.24 -24.01
N LEU A 5 9.75 16.55 -22.92
CA LEU A 5 9.84 17.08 -21.56
C LEU A 5 10.94 16.44 -20.71
N LEU A 6 11.39 15.24 -21.09
CA LEU A 6 12.42 14.48 -20.37
C LEU A 6 13.41 13.94 -21.41
N PRO A 7 14.73 14.08 -21.20
CA PRO A 7 15.73 13.42 -22.03
C PRO A 7 15.39 11.93 -22.18
N GLU A 8 15.62 11.32 -23.35
CA GLU A 8 15.19 9.94 -23.63
C GLU A 8 15.61 8.94 -22.55
N ALA A 9 16.81 9.11 -21.99
CA ALA A 9 17.32 8.31 -20.87
C ALA A 9 16.45 8.39 -19.61
N VAL A 10 15.90 9.57 -19.29
CA VAL A 10 15.02 9.76 -18.12
C VAL A 10 13.67 9.09 -18.35
N GLY A 11 13.15 9.12 -19.58
CA GLY A 11 11.92 8.40 -19.93
C GLY A 11 12.04 6.89 -19.69
N GLY A 12 13.15 6.29 -20.11
CA GLY A 12 13.42 4.86 -19.88
C GLY A 12 13.54 4.50 -18.41
N ILE A 13 14.25 5.30 -17.60
CA ILE A 13 14.43 5.07 -16.17
C ILE A 13 13.08 5.18 -15.43
N MET A 14 12.28 6.21 -15.72
CA MET A 14 10.98 6.38 -15.09
C MET A 14 10.02 5.23 -15.42
N PHE A 15 10.03 4.76 -16.67
CA PHE A 15 9.22 3.61 -17.08
C PHE A 15 9.67 2.33 -16.37
N ALA A 16 10.96 2.01 -16.40
CA ALA A 16 11.50 0.81 -15.75
C ALA A 16 11.28 0.84 -14.23
N GLY A 17 11.53 1.98 -13.58
CA GLY A 17 11.29 2.18 -12.16
C GLY A 17 9.81 2.09 -11.79
N GLY A 18 8.93 2.69 -12.60
CA GLY A 18 7.48 2.60 -12.41
C GLY A 18 6.95 1.17 -12.55
N LEU A 19 7.41 0.44 -13.57
CA LEU A 19 7.05 -0.96 -13.77
C LEU A 19 7.54 -1.85 -12.63
N LEU A 20 8.80 -1.67 -12.21
CA LEU A 20 9.36 -2.39 -11.07
C LEU A 20 8.56 -2.10 -9.79
N GLY A 21 8.24 -0.83 -9.54
CA GLY A 21 7.42 -0.42 -8.40
C GLY A 21 6.03 -1.05 -8.42
N TYR A 22 5.40 -1.14 -9.59
CA TYR A 22 4.12 -1.81 -9.78
C TYR A 22 4.19 -3.31 -9.46
N ILE A 23 5.23 -4.00 -9.95
CA ILE A 23 5.44 -5.42 -9.63
C ILE A 23 5.64 -5.62 -8.13
N ILE A 24 6.47 -4.79 -7.48
CA ILE A 24 6.68 -4.85 -6.04
C ILE A 24 5.36 -4.63 -5.29
N TYR A 25 4.57 -3.63 -5.70
CA TYR A 25 3.24 -3.36 -5.14
C TYR A 25 2.34 -4.60 -5.22
N ASP A 26 2.25 -5.24 -6.40
CA ASP A 26 1.37 -6.38 -6.62
C ASP A 26 1.83 -7.62 -5.84
N MET A 27 3.14 -7.84 -5.74
CA MET A 27 3.69 -8.91 -4.90
C MET A 27 3.43 -8.69 -3.41
N ILE A 28 3.53 -7.45 -2.93
CA ILE A 28 3.14 -7.12 -1.55
C ILE A 28 1.64 -7.40 -1.38
N HIS A 29 0.79 -6.92 -2.28
CA HIS A 29 -0.66 -7.12 -2.23
C HIS A 29 -1.02 -8.60 -2.12
N TYR A 30 -0.45 -9.43 -3.01
CA TYR A 30 -0.61 -10.87 -2.99
C TYR A 30 -0.17 -11.46 -1.65
N TYR A 31 0.99 -11.05 -1.14
CA TYR A 31 1.50 -11.52 0.14
C TYR A 31 0.62 -11.09 1.34
N LEU A 32 0.01 -9.90 1.30
CA LEU A 32 -0.92 -9.46 2.34
C LEU A 32 -2.18 -10.34 2.37
N HIS A 33 -2.68 -10.76 1.21
CA HIS A 33 -3.82 -11.69 1.14
C HIS A 33 -3.45 -13.10 1.63
N PHE A 34 -2.39 -13.69 1.06
CA PHE A 34 -2.15 -15.13 1.16
C PHE A 34 -0.97 -15.51 2.06
N GLY A 35 -0.06 -14.58 2.34
CA GLY A 35 1.12 -14.82 3.18
C GLY A 35 0.84 -14.82 4.68
N SER A 36 1.81 -15.25 5.48
CA SER A 36 1.75 -15.25 6.95
C SER A 36 2.89 -14.40 7.54
N PRO A 37 2.80 -13.06 7.46
CA PRO A 37 3.82 -12.19 8.03
C PRO A 37 3.93 -12.38 9.54
N HIS A 38 5.16 -12.25 10.06
CA HIS A 38 5.44 -12.42 11.48
C HIS A 38 4.67 -11.39 12.31
N LYS A 39 4.03 -11.81 13.40
CA LYS A 39 3.23 -10.92 14.27
C LYS A 39 4.10 -9.74 14.74
N GLY A 40 3.53 -8.54 14.72
CA GLY A 40 4.23 -7.30 15.08
C GLY A 40 5.16 -6.73 14.00
N SER A 41 5.39 -7.45 12.89
CA SER A 41 6.13 -6.89 11.75
C SER A 41 5.31 -5.82 11.01
N TYR A 42 6.00 -4.99 10.23
CA TYR A 42 5.35 -4.01 9.37
C TYR A 42 4.34 -4.65 8.40
N LEU A 43 4.73 -5.74 7.72
CA LEU A 43 3.82 -6.43 6.79
C LEU A 43 2.64 -7.09 7.51
N TYR A 44 2.80 -7.49 8.77
CA TYR A 44 1.67 -7.94 9.58
C TYR A 44 0.67 -6.80 9.85
N ASN A 45 1.18 -5.62 10.19
CA ASN A 45 0.33 -4.42 10.35
C ASN A 45 -0.33 -3.98 9.05
N MET A 46 0.37 -4.12 7.90
CA MET A 46 -0.24 -3.85 6.60
C MET A 46 -1.26 -4.91 6.21
N LYS A 47 -1.04 -6.18 6.57
CA LYS A 47 -2.03 -7.26 6.34
C LYS A 47 -3.32 -7.00 7.12
N THR A 48 -3.22 -6.63 8.40
CA THR A 48 -4.41 -6.30 9.20
C THR A 48 -5.11 -5.04 8.69
N TYR A 49 -4.35 -4.03 8.28
CA TYR A 49 -4.88 -2.80 7.67
C TYR A 49 -5.62 -3.08 6.36
N HIS A 50 -5.03 -3.88 5.46
CA HIS A 50 -5.64 -4.27 4.19
C HIS A 50 -6.89 -5.14 4.36
N ALA A 51 -6.87 -6.06 5.33
CA ALA A 51 -8.07 -6.83 5.68
C ALA A 51 -9.21 -5.91 6.15
N LYS A 52 -8.90 -4.89 6.98
CA LYS A 52 -9.90 -3.89 7.39
C LYS A 52 -10.44 -3.09 6.21
N HIS A 53 -9.61 -2.73 5.22
CA HIS A 53 -10.09 -2.11 3.98
C HIS A 53 -11.14 -2.98 3.29
N HIS A 54 -10.87 -4.26 3.06
CA HIS A 54 -11.81 -5.15 2.37
C HIS A 54 -13.13 -5.37 3.13
N PHE A 55 -13.07 -5.53 4.45
CA PHE A 55 -14.20 -6.06 5.23
C PHE A 55 -14.92 -5.04 6.13
N ALA A 56 -14.28 -3.93 6.51
CA ALA A 56 -14.84 -2.96 7.45
C ALA A 56 -14.92 -1.54 6.88
N HIS A 57 -13.86 -1.07 6.22
CA HIS A 57 -13.71 0.31 5.78
C HIS A 57 -13.32 0.42 4.30
N GLN A 58 -14.18 -0.07 3.39
CA GLN A 58 -13.91 -0.10 1.95
C GLN A 58 -13.65 1.28 1.30
N LYS A 59 -14.07 2.37 1.97
CA LYS A 59 -13.86 3.76 1.54
C LYS A 59 -12.65 4.43 2.23
N SER A 60 -11.77 3.65 2.83
CA SER A 60 -10.55 4.11 3.52
C SER A 60 -9.46 3.04 3.41
N GLY A 61 -8.22 3.37 3.69
CA GLY A 61 -7.10 2.42 3.67
C GLY A 61 -6.73 1.94 2.28
N TYR A 62 -6.52 2.87 1.35
CA TYR A 62 -6.14 2.55 -0.02
C TYR A 62 -4.67 2.14 -0.15
N GLY A 63 -3.83 2.47 0.84
CA GLY A 63 -2.42 2.15 0.84
C GLY A 63 -2.13 0.65 1.07
N ILE A 64 -1.54 -0.01 0.08
CA ILE A 64 -1.14 -1.43 0.17
C ILE A 64 0.32 -1.59 0.62
N SER A 65 1.26 -0.91 -0.04
CA SER A 65 2.68 -0.97 0.30
C SER A 65 3.03 -0.06 1.48
N SER A 66 2.33 1.06 1.61
CA SER A 66 2.44 1.99 2.73
C SER A 66 1.18 2.83 2.92
N LYS A 67 1.03 3.37 4.14
CA LYS A 67 -0.06 4.30 4.50
C LYS A 67 0.23 5.77 4.17
N LEU A 68 1.36 6.05 3.50
CA LEU A 68 1.83 7.43 3.28
C LEU A 68 0.77 8.28 2.59
N TRP A 69 0.22 7.77 1.49
CA TRP A 69 -0.81 8.47 0.73
C TRP A 69 -2.14 8.54 1.48
N ASP A 70 -2.47 7.55 2.31
CA ASP A 70 -3.67 7.64 3.16
C ASP A 70 -3.59 8.79 4.15
N HIS A 71 -2.38 9.11 4.65
CA HIS A 71 -2.19 10.27 5.51
C HIS A 71 -2.39 11.59 4.76
N PHE A 72 -1.77 11.72 3.57
CA PHE A 72 -1.88 12.93 2.76
C PHE A 72 -3.29 13.21 2.24
N PHE A 73 -4.04 12.16 1.90
CA PHE A 73 -5.39 12.29 1.35
C PHE A 73 -6.50 12.09 2.39
N HIS A 74 -6.16 12.00 3.67
CA HIS A 74 -7.10 11.80 4.77
C HIS A 74 -8.01 10.58 4.61
N THR A 75 -7.45 9.47 4.10
CA THR A 75 -8.14 8.20 3.90
C THR A 75 -7.63 7.11 4.85
N LEU A 76 -6.96 7.47 5.94
CA LEU A 76 -6.56 6.52 6.98
C LEU A 76 -7.78 5.80 7.57
N ILE A 77 -7.66 4.49 7.77
CA ILE A 77 -8.68 3.73 8.51
C ILE A 77 -8.74 4.25 9.95
N PRO A 78 -9.93 4.60 10.48
CA PRO A 78 -10.09 5.03 11.85
C PRO A 78 -9.56 4.00 12.85
N GLU A 79 -8.93 4.46 13.92
CA GLU A 79 -8.61 3.56 15.03
C GLU A 79 -9.90 3.21 15.76
N GLU A 80 -10.37 1.98 15.58
CA GLU A 80 -11.40 1.41 16.43
C GLU A 80 -10.85 1.33 17.86
N PRO A 81 -11.56 1.84 18.88
CA PRO A 81 -11.12 1.71 20.26
C PRO A 81 -11.03 0.21 20.58
N HIS A 82 -9.82 -0.26 20.90
CA HIS A 82 -9.63 -1.61 21.40
C HIS A 82 -10.57 -1.83 22.59
N PRO A 83 -11.46 -2.84 22.56
CA PRO A 83 -12.17 -3.23 23.77
C PRO A 83 -11.10 -3.57 24.79
N LYS A 84 -11.11 -2.89 25.95
CA LYS A 84 -10.27 -3.30 27.07
C LYS A 84 -10.66 -4.76 27.35
N MET A 85 -9.73 -5.67 27.10
CA MET A 85 -9.91 -7.07 27.45
C MET A 85 -10.04 -7.10 28.98
N GLN A 86 -11.26 -7.34 29.47
CA GLN A 86 -11.52 -7.63 30.89
C GLN A 86 -10.97 -9.01 31.23
#